data_AF-A0A6A6DK95-F1
#
_entry.id   AF-A0A6A6DK95-F1
#
_cell.length_a   1.000
_cell.length_b   1.000
_cell.length_c   1.000
_cell.angle_alpha   90.00
_cell.angle_beta   90.00
_cell.angle_gamma   90.00
#
_symmetry.space_group_name_H-M   'P 1'
#
loop_
_entity.id
_entity.type
_entity.pdbx_description
1 polymer ?
#
loop_
_entity_poly.entity_id
_entity_poly.type
_entity_poly.pdbx_seq_one_letter_code
_entity_poly.pdbx_strand_id
1 'polypeptide(L)'
;AHFAILKCLLTDSNGCVTVDYDAQSKNLSVRVDRSKIVSHGKPALGRMLLRLHIYRCTADVQSCREYYEELSRVHAEYLAWREIVLAKQEPKWVFVQANTFLRGDDVVLKEYAATAKGVIQSWAERQV
;
A
#
# COMPACT_ATOMS: atom_id res chain seq x y z
N ALA A 1 5.72 1.59 -5.23
CA ALA A 1 5.94 0.17 -4.88
C ALA A 1 4.66 -0.66 -5.00
N HIS A 2 3.57 -0.37 -4.26
CA HIS A 2 2.36 -1.20 -4.31
C HIS A 2 1.76 -1.38 -5.72
N PHE A 3 1.74 -0.34 -6.54
CA PHE A 3 1.28 -0.45 -7.93
C PHE A 3 2.15 -1.42 -8.77
N ALA A 4 3.46 -1.44 -8.55
CA ALA A 4 4.37 -2.35 -9.22
C ALA A 4 4.13 -3.82 -8.80
N ILE A 5 3.85 -4.05 -7.50
CA ILE A 5 3.46 -5.37 -6.98
C ILE A 5 2.13 -5.81 -7.61
N LEU A 6 1.14 -4.91 -7.69
CA LEU A 6 -0.13 -5.18 -8.35
C LEU A 6 0.09 -5.54 -9.83
N LYS A 7 0.86 -4.75 -10.59
CA LYS A 7 1.17 -5.03 -12.00
C LYS A 7 1.87 -6.38 -12.17
N CYS A 8 2.83 -6.73 -11.30
CA CYS A 8 3.45 -8.07 -11.31
C CYS A 8 2.41 -9.18 -11.11
N LEU A 9 1.49 -9.03 -10.16
CA LEU A 9 0.43 -10.02 -9.95
C LEU A 9 -0.53 -10.08 -11.14
N LEU A 10 -0.95 -8.94 -11.70
CA LEU A 10 -1.84 -8.92 -12.87
C LEU A 10 -1.22 -9.65 -14.08
N THR A 11 0.07 -9.44 -14.34
CA THR A 11 0.77 -9.99 -15.51
C THR A 11 1.25 -11.42 -15.28
N ASP A 12 1.86 -11.72 -14.13
CA ASP A 12 2.69 -12.91 -13.95
C ASP A 12 2.07 -14.00 -13.08
N SER A 13 0.90 -13.74 -12.46
CA SER A 13 0.25 -14.67 -11.53
C SER A 13 -0.89 -15.51 -12.14
N ASN A 14 -1.03 -15.51 -13.47
CA ASN A 14 -2.02 -16.32 -14.20
C ASN A 14 -3.45 -16.20 -13.62
N GLY A 15 -3.87 -14.95 -13.38
CA GLY A 15 -5.19 -14.63 -12.82
C GLY A 15 -5.34 -14.91 -11.32
N CYS A 16 -4.27 -14.93 -10.53
CA CYS A 16 -4.39 -14.90 -9.07
C CYS A 16 -5.00 -13.58 -8.58
N VAL A 17 -4.70 -12.48 -9.28
CA VAL A 17 -5.33 -11.16 -9.05
C VAL A 17 -5.88 -10.67 -10.38
N THR A 18 -7.09 -10.13 -10.37
CA THR A 18 -7.70 -9.43 -11.50
C THR A 18 -8.36 -8.14 -11.02
N VAL A 19 -8.49 -7.18 -11.93
CA VAL A 19 -9.21 -5.93 -11.67
C VAL A 19 -10.23 -5.74 -12.77
N ASP A 20 -11.51 -5.69 -12.37
CA ASP A 20 -12.60 -5.33 -13.25
C ASP A 20 -12.94 -3.86 -13.07
N TYR A 21 -13.25 -3.19 -14.18
CA TYR A 21 -13.57 -1.77 -14.22
C TYR A 21 -14.89 -1.55 -14.95
N ASP A 22 -15.78 -0.77 -14.32
CA ASP A 22 -16.98 -0.23 -14.95
C ASP A 22 -16.91 1.30 -14.98
N ALA A 23 -16.82 1.83 -16.20
CA ALA A 23 -16.74 3.26 -16.48
C ALA A 23 -18.02 4.03 -16.15
N GLN A 24 -19.18 3.39 -16.32
CA GLN A 24 -20.48 4.04 -16.10
C GLN A 24 -20.75 4.16 -14.61
N SER A 25 -20.55 3.08 -13.84
CA SER A 25 -20.75 3.10 -12.40
C SER A 25 -19.57 3.65 -11.60
N LYS A 26 -18.47 4.02 -12.28
CA LYS A 26 -17.20 4.48 -11.68
C LYS A 26 -16.76 3.54 -10.56
N ASN A 27 -16.74 2.25 -10.85
CA ASN A 27 -16.39 1.21 -9.89
C ASN A 27 -15.15 0.43 -10.35
N LEU A 28 -14.26 0.14 -9.40
CA LEU A 28 -13.16 -0.81 -9.57
C LEU A 28 -13.38 -1.96 -8.60
N SER A 29 -13.36 -3.18 -9.11
CA SER A 29 -13.45 -4.40 -8.32
C SER A 29 -12.15 -5.17 -8.42
N VAL A 30 -11.41 -5.26 -7.30
CA VAL A 30 -10.21 -6.10 -7.21
C VAL A 30 -10.62 -7.48 -6.74
N ARG A 31 -10.29 -8.52 -7.52
CA ARG A 31 -10.57 -9.92 -7.17
C ARG A 31 -9.26 -10.66 -6.94
N VAL A 32 -9.24 -11.49 -5.89
CA VAL A 32 -8.09 -12.34 -5.54
C VAL A 32 -8.57 -13.79 -5.46
N ASP A 33 -8.04 -14.64 -6.35
CA ASP A 33 -8.29 -16.08 -6.31
C ASP A 33 -7.40 -16.72 -5.25
N ARG A 34 -8.01 -17.04 -4.11
CA ARG A 34 -7.33 -17.65 -2.96
C ARG A 34 -6.61 -18.96 -3.32
N SER A 35 -7.17 -19.76 -4.22
CA SER A 35 -6.60 -21.05 -4.62
C SER A 35 -5.28 -20.89 -5.39
N LYS A 36 -5.09 -19.74 -6.03
CA LYS A 36 -3.91 -19.41 -6.84
C LYS A 36 -2.81 -18.66 -6.08
N ILE A 37 -3.05 -18.24 -4.84
CA ILE A 37 -2.06 -17.47 -4.06
C ILE A 37 -0.76 -18.25 -3.92
N VAL A 38 -0.82 -19.51 -3.48
CA VAL A 38 0.37 -20.32 -3.25
C VAL A 38 0.99 -20.79 -4.56
N SER A 39 0.18 -21.22 -5.51
CA SER A 39 0.63 -21.85 -6.75
C SER A 39 1.10 -20.86 -7.83
N HIS A 40 0.54 -19.64 -7.88
CA HIS A 40 0.84 -18.68 -8.95
C HIS A 40 1.28 -17.31 -8.40
N GLY A 41 0.56 -16.76 -7.41
CA GLY A 41 0.88 -15.46 -6.82
C GLY A 41 2.25 -15.42 -6.14
N LYS A 42 2.54 -16.40 -5.27
CA LYS A 42 3.82 -16.51 -4.57
C LYS A 42 5.00 -16.71 -5.54
N PRO A 43 4.95 -17.62 -6.54
CA PRO A 43 6.02 -17.71 -7.54
C PRO A 43 6.21 -16.44 -8.38
N ALA A 44 5.15 -15.73 -8.75
CA ALA A 44 5.23 -14.46 -9.47
C ALA A 44 6.03 -13.42 -8.68
N LEU A 45 5.65 -13.19 -7.42
CA LEU A 45 6.36 -12.28 -6.53
C LEU A 45 7.78 -12.77 -6.25
N GLY A 46 7.99 -14.08 -6.11
CA GLY A 46 9.31 -14.68 -5.91
C GLY A 46 10.28 -14.33 -7.05
N ARG A 47 9.84 -14.44 -8.31
CA ARG A 47 10.64 -14.03 -9.47
C ARG A 47 10.94 -12.54 -9.48
N MET A 48 9.93 -11.71 -9.20
CA MET A 48 10.10 -10.26 -9.10
C MET A 48 11.13 -9.88 -8.03
N LEU A 49 10.99 -10.42 -6.82
CA LEU A 49 11.87 -10.13 -5.68
C LEU A 49 13.31 -10.62 -5.94
N LEU A 50 13.47 -11.79 -6.56
CA LEU A 50 14.79 -12.31 -6.92
C LEU A 50 15.52 -11.38 -7.89
N ARG A 51 14.84 -10.89 -8.93
CA ARG A 51 15.44 -9.92 -9.89
C ARG A 51 15.87 -8.63 -9.18
N LEU A 52 14.98 -8.04 -8.39
CA LEU A 52 15.27 -6.82 -7.63
C LEU A 52 16.44 -7.02 -6.65
N HIS A 53 16.51 -8.18 -6.01
CA HIS A 53 17.59 -8.51 -5.09
C HIS A 53 18.94 -8.61 -5.81
N ILE A 54 19.00 -9.32 -6.95
CA ILE A 54 20.21 -9.44 -7.77
C ILE A 54 20.70 -8.04 -8.16
N TYR A 55 19.85 -7.20 -8.77
CA TYR A 55 20.25 -5.87 -9.20
C TYR A 55 20.77 -4.99 -8.05
N ARG A 56 20.13 -5.07 -6.88
CA ARG A 56 20.59 -4.36 -5.68
C ARG A 56 21.96 -4.85 -5.22
N CYS A 57 22.18 -6.16 -5.17
CA CYS A 57 23.42 -6.76 -4.68
C CYS A 57 24.59 -6.57 -5.65
N THR A 58 24.34 -6.45 -6.95
CA THR A 58 25.37 -6.24 -7.97
C THR A 58 25.56 -4.75 -8.33
N ALA A 59 24.81 -3.85 -7.70
CA ALA A 59 24.75 -2.43 -8.05
C ALA A 59 24.46 -2.18 -9.55
N ASP A 60 23.68 -3.07 -10.18
CA ASP A 60 23.29 -2.93 -11.59
C ASP A 60 22.11 -1.95 -11.71
N VAL A 61 22.45 -0.67 -11.74
CA VAL A 61 21.47 0.44 -11.79
C VAL A 61 20.69 0.43 -13.10
N GLN A 62 21.34 0.11 -14.23
CA GLN A 62 20.72 0.19 -15.56
C GLN A 62 19.60 -0.84 -15.69
N SER A 63 19.90 -2.13 -15.44
CA SER A 63 18.90 -3.19 -15.52
C SER A 63 17.77 -3.00 -14.49
N CYS A 64 18.11 -2.50 -13.28
CA CYS A 64 17.12 -2.23 -12.25
C CYS A 64 16.12 -1.15 -12.69
N ARG A 65 16.61 -0.04 -13.27
CA ARG A 65 15.77 1.05 -13.75
C ARG A 65 14.85 0.58 -14.84
N GLU A 66 15.38 -0.08 -15.88
CA GLU A 66 14.58 -0.60 -16.99
C GLU A 66 13.46 -1.51 -16.48
N TYR A 67 13.78 -2.46 -15.59
CA TYR A 67 12.80 -3.38 -15.04
C TYR A 67 11.75 -2.68 -14.16
N TYR A 68 12.17 -1.85 -13.20
CA TYR A 68 11.26 -1.26 -12.22
C TYR A 68 10.45 -0.09 -12.77
N GLU A 69 11.01 0.70 -13.70
CA GLU A 69 10.26 1.74 -14.40
C GLU A 69 9.16 1.12 -15.26
N GLU A 70 9.42 0.02 -15.96
CA GLU A 70 8.37 -0.67 -16.70
C GLU A 70 7.31 -1.27 -15.76
N LEU A 71 7.72 -1.87 -14.65
CA LEU A 71 6.79 -2.41 -13.66
C LEU A 71 5.93 -1.32 -12.98
N SER A 72 6.44 -0.10 -12.89
CA SER A 72 5.75 1.04 -12.27
C SER A 72 5.08 1.99 -13.27
N ARG A 73 5.22 1.74 -14.58
CA ARG A 73 4.65 2.56 -15.65
C ARG A 73 3.13 2.48 -15.67
N VAL A 74 2.50 3.66 -15.75
CA VAL A 74 1.04 3.83 -15.80
C VAL A 74 0.59 4.02 -17.25
N HIS A 75 0.00 3.00 -17.86
CA HIS A 75 -0.62 3.05 -19.18
C HIS A 75 -2.05 3.61 -19.14
N ALA A 76 -2.66 3.80 -20.32
CA ALA A 76 -3.99 4.42 -20.47
C ALA A 76 -5.09 3.75 -19.63
N GLU A 77 -5.12 2.41 -19.53
CA GLU A 77 -6.09 1.69 -18.70
C GLU A 77 -6.00 2.08 -17.22
N TYR A 78 -4.79 2.25 -16.70
CA TYR A 78 -4.55 2.62 -15.30
C TYR A 78 -4.82 4.10 -15.03
N LEU A 79 -4.77 4.95 -16.06
CA LEU A 79 -5.22 6.34 -15.95
C LEU A 79 -6.74 6.42 -15.74
N ALA A 80 -7.51 5.59 -16.44
CA ALA A 80 -8.96 5.49 -16.20
C ALA A 80 -9.25 5.00 -14.76
N TRP A 81 -8.49 4.03 -14.26
CA TRP A 81 -8.61 3.59 -12.87
C TRP A 81 -8.32 4.72 -11.88
N ARG A 82 -7.30 5.54 -12.16
CA ARG A 82 -6.92 6.68 -11.31
C ARG A 82 -8.06 7.69 -11.15
N GLU A 83 -8.83 7.97 -12.20
CA GLU A 83 -9.96 8.91 -12.11
C GLU A 83 -11.02 8.44 -11.11
N ILE A 84 -11.30 7.13 -11.09
CA ILE A 84 -12.25 6.52 -10.16
C ILE A 84 -11.71 6.55 -8.73
N VAL A 85 -10.44 6.19 -8.56
CA VAL A 85 -9.78 6.19 -7.24
C VAL A 85 -9.81 7.59 -6.63
N LEU A 86 -9.57 8.63 -7.43
CA LEU A 86 -9.68 10.02 -6.99
C LEU A 86 -11.11 10.41 -6.65
N ALA A 87 -12.09 10.00 -7.45
CA ALA A 87 -13.50 10.29 -7.19
C ALA A 87 -14.02 9.63 -5.89
N LYS A 88 -13.39 8.53 -5.45
CA LYS A 88 -13.73 7.78 -4.24
C LYS A 88 -12.74 7.96 -3.09
N GLN A 89 -11.86 8.95 -3.19
CA GLN A 89 -10.83 9.15 -2.19
C GLN A 89 -11.45 9.47 -0.82
N GLU A 90 -11.18 8.63 0.17
CA GLU A 90 -11.55 8.90 1.55
C GLU A 90 -10.59 9.90 2.21
N PRO A 91 -11.06 10.70 3.16
CA PRO A 91 -10.20 11.59 3.93
C PRO A 91 -9.13 10.78 4.66
N LYS A 92 -7.90 11.32 4.70
CA LYS A 92 -6.80 10.69 5.43
C LYS A 92 -7.15 10.57 6.90
N TRP A 93 -6.85 9.41 7.48
CA TRP A 93 -7.07 9.18 8.91
C TRP A 93 -6.13 10.04 9.75
N VAL A 94 -6.66 10.53 10.86
CA VAL A 94 -5.87 11.19 11.90
C VAL A 94 -5.84 10.25 13.10
N PHE A 95 -4.64 9.86 13.50
CA PHE A 95 -4.45 8.95 14.63
C PHE A 95 -4.31 9.74 15.91
N VAL A 96 -5.08 9.33 16.92
CA VAL A 96 -4.92 9.82 18.28
C VAL A 96 -3.82 9.00 18.94
N GLN A 97 -2.81 9.68 19.46
CA GLN A 97 -1.66 9.04 20.10
C GLN A 97 -1.75 9.20 21.61
N ALA A 98 -1.50 8.11 22.34
CA ALA A 98 -1.40 8.14 23.79
C ALA A 98 -0.17 8.95 24.24
N ASN A 99 -0.22 9.43 25.48
CA ASN A 99 0.91 10.07 26.16
C ASN A 99 1.35 9.22 27.35
N THR A 100 2.61 9.35 27.74
CA THR A 100 3.15 8.77 28.96
C THR A 100 3.47 9.85 29.98
N PHE A 101 3.13 9.62 31.24
CA PHE A 101 3.38 10.54 32.35
C PHE A 101 4.14 9.81 33.46
N LEU A 102 5.10 10.49 34.08
CA LEU A 102 5.74 9.99 35.30
C LEU A 102 4.84 10.24 36.51
N ARG A 103 4.65 9.22 37.34
CA ARG A 103 4.00 9.31 38.66
C ARG A 103 4.91 8.64 39.69
N GLY A 104 5.80 9.43 40.30
CA GLY A 104 6.88 8.88 41.11
C GLY A 104 7.85 8.10 40.23
N ASP A 105 8.08 6.83 40.56
CA ASP A 105 8.94 5.93 39.79
C ASP A 105 8.19 5.17 38.68
N ASP A 106 6.86 5.30 38.62
CA ASP A 106 6.02 4.62 37.63
C ASP A 106 5.76 5.47 36.38
N VAL A 107 5.69 4.81 35.23
CA VAL A 107 5.25 5.42 33.96
C VAL A 107 3.80 5.02 33.69
N VAL A 108 2.92 6.00 33.56
CA VAL A 108 1.49 5.80 33.27
C VAL A 108 1.19 6.17 31.82
N LEU A 109 0.59 5.22 31.08
CA LEU A 109 0.04 5.47 29.75
C LEU A 109 -1.36 6.08 29.86
N LYS A 110 -1.59 7.20 29.18
CA LYS A 110 -2.90 7.83 29.03
C LYS A 110 -3.33 7.80 27.58
N GLU A 111 -4.41 7.07 27.32
CA GLU A 111 -5.06 7.03 26.02
C GLU A 111 -6.12 8.14 25.88
N TYR A 112 -6.47 8.48 24.65
CA TYR A 112 -7.45 9.51 24.32
C TYR A 112 -8.44 8.96 23.29
N ALA A 113 -9.69 9.42 23.33
CA ALA A 113 -10.73 8.96 22.40
C ALA A 113 -10.39 9.29 20.94
N ALA A 114 -10.71 8.39 20.00
CA ALA A 114 -10.49 8.55 18.55
C ALA A 114 -11.42 9.61 17.91
N THR A 115 -11.29 10.85 18.35
CA THR A 115 -12.09 12.01 17.93
C THR A 115 -11.19 13.22 17.73
N ALA A 116 -11.68 14.24 17.01
CA ALA A 116 -10.94 15.50 16.86
C ALA A 116 -10.57 16.13 18.22
N LYS A 117 -11.49 16.07 19.20
CA LYS A 117 -11.22 16.52 20.57
C LYS A 117 -10.12 15.70 21.25
N GLY A 118 -10.12 14.39 21.07
CA GLY A 118 -9.07 13.52 21.61
C GLY A 118 -7.71 13.78 20.96
N VAL A 119 -7.65 14.08 19.66
CA VAL A 119 -6.42 14.54 19.00
C VAL A 119 -5.91 15.81 19.69
N ILE A 120 -6.77 16.84 19.80
CA ILE A 120 -6.40 18.12 20.42
C ILE A 120 -5.93 17.93 21.86
N GLN A 121 -6.66 17.16 22.65
CA GLN A 121 -6.32 16.91 24.05
C GLN A 121 -5.00 16.14 24.17
N SER A 122 -4.77 15.14 23.32
CA SER A 122 -3.52 14.38 23.32
C SER A 122 -2.31 15.27 23.06
N TRP A 123 -2.43 16.28 22.19
CA TRP A 123 -1.37 17.25 21.93
C TRP A 123 -1.22 18.28 23.05
N ALA A 124 -2.33 18.84 23.53
CA ALA A 124 -2.32 19.84 24.61
C ALA A 124 -1.66 19.30 25.89
N GLU A 125 -1.89 18.03 26.22
CA GLU A 125 -1.30 17.39 27.39
C GLU A 125 0.10 16.81 27.15
N ARG A 126 0.60 16.79 25.91
CA ARG A 126 1.92 16.21 25.59
C ARG A 126 3.09 17.09 25.99
N GLN A 127 2.86 18.39 26.10
CA GLN A 127 3.87 19.39 26.49
C GLN A 127 5.17 19.32 25.65
N VAL A 128 5.03 19.18 24.33
CA VAL A 128 6.12 19.25 23.33
C VAL A 128 6.00 20.51 22.51
#